data_AF-A0A523F9P9-F1
#
_entry.id   AF-A0A523F9P9-F1
#
_cell.length_a   1.000
_cell.length_b   1.000
_cell.length_c   1.000
_cell.angle_alpha   90.00
_cell.angle_beta   90.00
_cell.angle_gamma   90.00
#
_symmetry.space_group_name_H-M   'P 1'
#
loop_
_entity.id
_entity.type
_entity.pdbx_description
1 polymer ?
#
loop_
_entity_poly.entity_id
_entity_poly.type
_entity_poly.pdbx_seq_one_letter_code
_entity_poly.pdbx_strand_id
1 'polypeptide(L)'
;MAEDQDPAQKTEEPTQKRVEDSRRKGQVATSREVNHWFMILGATLLVTMLAPGMFGRIKATLVEFIASPHDVTLDPGTVHAITVDLIGDLGSIMAVPAAILMALAVFGGLIQNGPIFAPELIKPKLEKISLLKGVKRLFSGRSLMEFTKGVLKLAIVATVATMVVV
;
A
#
# COMPACT_ATOMS: atom_id res chain seq x y z
N MET A 1 -6.22 -38.85 11.14
CA MET A 1 -4.91 -38.90 11.83
C MET A 1 -4.67 -37.55 12.49
N ALA A 2 -4.48 -37.58 13.82
CA ALA A 2 -4.14 -36.47 14.73
C ALA A 2 -5.10 -35.25 14.73
N GLU A 3 -6.18 -35.42 15.49
CA GLU A 3 -6.77 -34.45 16.43
C GLU A 3 -6.71 -32.95 16.08
N ASP A 4 -7.90 -32.37 15.86
CA ASP A 4 -8.21 -30.99 16.19
C ASP A 4 -7.91 -30.74 17.68
N GLN A 5 -6.64 -30.48 18.01
CA GLN A 5 -6.20 -30.17 19.37
C GLN A 5 -6.88 -28.88 19.83
N ASP A 6 -7.72 -29.03 20.86
CA ASP A 6 -8.50 -27.99 21.50
C ASP A 6 -7.60 -26.78 21.87
N PRO A 7 -7.82 -25.57 21.33
CA PRO A 7 -6.97 -24.41 21.59
C PRO A 7 -6.90 -24.04 23.07
N ALA A 8 -7.85 -24.51 23.89
CA ALA A 8 -7.86 -24.34 25.33
C ALA A 8 -6.76 -25.12 26.07
N GLN A 9 -6.15 -26.15 25.46
CA GLN A 9 -5.06 -26.93 26.07
C GLN A 9 -3.66 -26.34 25.84
N LYS A 10 -3.52 -25.29 25.02
CA LYS A 10 -2.24 -24.60 24.79
C LYS A 10 -2.14 -23.38 25.71
N THR A 11 -1.90 -23.62 26.99
CA THR A 11 -1.67 -22.56 28.00
C THR A 11 -0.21 -22.12 28.10
N GLU A 12 0.72 -22.89 27.54
CA GLU A 12 2.16 -22.63 27.62
C GLU A 12 2.71 -21.86 26.41
N GLU A 13 3.78 -21.11 26.64
CA GLU A 13 4.47 -20.39 25.58
C GLU A 13 5.07 -21.36 24.53
N PRO A 14 5.01 -21.02 23.24
CA PRO A 14 5.59 -21.85 22.20
C PRO A 14 7.12 -21.93 22.35
N THR A 15 7.67 -23.14 22.24
CA THR A 15 9.12 -23.36 22.25
C THR A 15 9.81 -22.60 21.11
N GLN A 16 11.08 -22.21 21.29
CA GLN A 16 11.84 -21.43 20.30
C GLN A 16 11.83 -22.09 18.90
N LYS A 17 11.99 -23.41 18.83
CA LYS A 17 11.91 -24.18 17.58
C LYS A 17 10.57 -24.00 16.85
N ARG A 18 9.46 -23.96 17.59
CA ARG A 18 8.12 -23.77 17.01
C ARG A 18 7.93 -22.34 16.47
N VAL A 19 8.51 -21.35 17.14
CA VAL A 19 8.51 -19.95 16.68
C VAL A 19 9.31 -19.80 15.39
N GLU A 20 10.52 -20.38 15.33
CA GLU A 20 11.36 -20.36 14.14
C GLU A 20 10.71 -21.08 12.95
N ASP A 21 10.12 -22.25 13.17
CA ASP A 21 9.39 -22.99 12.12
C ASP A 21 8.19 -22.20 11.60
N SER A 22 7.47 -21.50 12.47
CA SER A 22 6.35 -20.63 12.07
C SER A 22 6.83 -19.44 11.24
N ARG A 23 7.96 -18.83 11.62
CA ARG A 23 8.63 -17.78 10.84
C ARG A 23 9.11 -18.27 9.47
N ARG A 24 9.73 -19.46 9.38
CA ARG A 24 10.15 -20.08 8.11
C ARG A 24 8.99 -20.37 7.17
N LYS A 25 7.82 -20.68 7.71
CA LYS A 25 6.56 -20.83 6.96
C LYS A 25 5.92 -19.49 6.57
N GLY A 26 6.53 -18.38 6.96
CA GLY A 26 6.06 -17.01 6.73
C GLY A 26 4.82 -16.64 7.56
N GLN A 27 4.56 -17.37 8.64
CA GLN A 27 3.48 -17.08 9.58
C GLN A 27 3.99 -16.13 10.67
N VAL A 28 4.03 -14.84 10.35
CA VAL A 28 4.34 -13.78 11.31
C VAL A 28 3.12 -12.90 11.58
N ALA A 29 2.99 -12.45 12.81
CA ALA A 29 1.96 -11.50 13.19
C ALA A 29 2.31 -10.12 12.62
N THR A 30 1.73 -9.78 11.47
CA THR A 30 1.85 -8.44 10.87
C THR A 30 0.65 -7.58 11.24
N SER A 31 0.92 -6.38 11.77
CA SER A 31 -0.10 -5.33 11.94
C SER A 31 -0.14 -4.47 10.70
N ARG A 32 -1.32 -4.43 10.06
CA ARG A 32 -1.55 -3.58 8.89
C ARG A 32 -1.40 -2.10 9.24
N GLU A 33 -1.71 -1.70 10.47
CA GLU A 33 -1.68 -0.30 10.89
C GLU A 33 -0.29 0.33 10.79
N VAL A 34 0.76 -0.43 11.10
CA VAL A 34 2.14 0.06 11.03
C VAL A 34 2.49 0.48 9.61
N ASN A 35 2.14 -0.34 8.61
CA ASN A 35 2.34 0.02 7.21
C ASN A 35 1.49 1.23 6.79
N HIS A 36 0.23 1.33 7.23
CA HIS A 36 -0.60 2.50 6.93
C HIS A 36 0.03 3.78 7.50
N TRP A 37 0.56 3.73 8.73
CA TRP A 37 1.24 4.87 9.34
C TRP A 37 2.46 5.34 8.54
N PHE A 38 3.35 4.42 8.14
CA PHE A 38 4.50 4.76 7.31
C PHE A 38 4.09 5.35 5.95
N MET A 39 3.04 4.79 5.33
CA MET A 39 2.55 5.28 4.04
C MET A 39 1.94 6.69 4.15
N ILE A 40 1.10 6.94 5.16
CA ILE A 40 0.49 8.26 5.36
C ILE A 40 1.56 9.30 5.72
N LEU A 41 2.47 8.97 6.62
CA LEU A 41 3.57 9.86 7.00
C LEU A 41 4.47 10.16 5.79
N GLY A 42 4.86 9.13 5.05
CA GLY A 42 5.65 9.25 3.84
C GLY A 42 4.99 10.12 2.79
N ALA A 43 3.72 9.84 2.48
CA ALA A 43 2.95 10.63 1.53
C ALA A 43 2.82 12.09 1.98
N THR A 44 2.59 12.34 3.28
CA THR A 44 2.51 13.70 3.83
C THR A 44 3.82 14.45 3.66
N LEU A 45 4.95 13.84 4.02
CA LEU A 45 6.28 14.44 3.84
C LEU A 45 6.58 14.70 2.37
N LEU A 46 6.29 13.74 1.49
CA LEU A 46 6.48 13.89 0.05
C LEU A 46 5.68 15.05 -0.52
N VAL A 47 4.39 15.17 -0.14
CA VAL A 47 3.55 16.27 -0.60
C VAL A 47 4.08 17.60 -0.05
N THR A 48 4.39 17.69 1.24
CA THR A 48 4.87 18.96 1.81
C THR A 48 6.21 19.43 1.23
N MET A 49 7.13 18.51 0.93
CA MET A 49 8.49 18.85 0.49
C MET A 49 8.65 18.89 -1.04
N LEU A 50 8.09 17.91 -1.76
CA LEU A 50 8.31 17.77 -3.20
C LEU A 50 7.20 18.42 -4.04
N ALA A 51 5.97 18.53 -3.52
CA ALA A 51 4.86 19.03 -4.32
C ALA A 51 5.11 20.44 -4.90
N PRO A 52 5.68 21.42 -4.17
CA PRO A 52 5.92 22.75 -4.75
C PRO A 52 6.79 22.70 -6.02
N GLY A 53 7.86 21.90 -6.02
CA GLY A 53 8.74 21.74 -7.17
C GLY A 53 8.07 20.97 -8.32
N MET A 54 7.32 19.92 -7.99
CA MET A 54 6.58 19.11 -8.96
C MET A 54 5.47 19.92 -9.64
N PHE A 55 4.69 20.67 -8.85
CA PHE A 55 3.65 21.56 -9.36
C PHE A 55 4.22 22.67 -10.22
N GLY A 56 5.40 23.21 -9.90
CA GLY A 56 6.08 24.19 -10.74
C GLY A 56 6.37 23.63 -12.14
N ARG A 57 6.84 22.39 -12.22
CA ARG A 57 7.16 21.72 -13.49
C ARG A 57 5.91 21.39 -14.30
N ILE A 58 4.89 20.82 -13.66
CA ILE A 58 3.58 20.56 -14.28
C ILE A 58 2.96 21.87 -14.80
N LYS A 59 3.02 22.94 -14.00
CA LYS A 59 2.50 24.25 -14.36
C LYS A 59 3.23 24.81 -15.58
N ALA A 60 4.56 24.72 -15.64
CA ALA A 60 5.32 25.21 -16.79
C ALA A 60 4.87 24.51 -18.09
N THR A 61 4.80 23.18 -18.06
CA THR A 61 4.31 22.38 -19.19
C THR A 61 2.89 22.77 -19.59
N LEU A 62 1.96 22.88 -18.64
CA LEU A 62 0.56 23.24 -18.94
C LEU A 62 0.39 24.69 -19.42
N VAL A 63 1.16 25.63 -18.87
CA VAL A 63 1.08 27.05 -19.25
C VAL A 63 1.51 27.23 -20.70
N GLU A 64 2.52 26.50 -21.17
CA GLU A 64 2.96 26.54 -22.57
C GLU A 64 1.80 26.18 -23.53
N PHE A 65 1.04 25.13 -23.22
CA PHE A 65 -0.14 24.73 -24.01
C PHE A 65 -1.28 25.76 -23.97
N ILE A 66 -1.45 26.47 -22.85
CA ILE A 66 -2.53 27.46 -22.67
C ILE A 66 -2.16 28.82 -23.26
N ALA A 67 -0.89 29.24 -23.13
CA ALA A 67 -0.42 30.56 -23.54
C ALA A 67 -0.19 30.67 -25.04
N SER A 68 0.21 29.56 -25.69
CA SER A 68 0.53 29.51 -27.12
C SER A 68 -0.26 28.42 -27.86
N PRO A 69 -1.61 28.39 -27.79
CA PRO A 69 -2.38 27.31 -28.41
C PRO A 69 -2.29 27.33 -29.95
N HIS A 70 -1.89 28.46 -30.53
CA HIS A 70 -1.71 28.64 -31.98
C HIS A 70 -0.39 28.07 -32.50
N ASP A 71 0.59 27.84 -31.62
CA ASP A 71 1.89 27.26 -31.98
C ASP A 71 1.83 25.73 -32.08
N VAL A 72 0.74 25.11 -31.62
CA VAL A 72 0.52 23.67 -31.65
C VAL A 72 -0.23 23.28 -32.93
N THR A 73 0.48 22.65 -33.87
CA THR A 73 -0.13 22.07 -35.06
C THR A 73 -0.84 20.75 -34.74
N LEU A 74 -2.10 20.61 -35.14
CA LEU A 74 -2.93 19.42 -34.89
C LEU A 74 -2.73 18.34 -35.96
N ASP A 75 -1.48 18.03 -36.31
CA ASP A 75 -1.15 16.90 -37.16
C ASP A 75 -0.79 15.66 -36.32
N PRO A 76 -0.98 14.43 -36.84
CA PRO A 76 -0.74 13.20 -36.09
C PRO A 76 0.69 13.05 -35.56
N GLY A 77 1.70 13.60 -36.25
CA GLY A 77 3.10 13.51 -35.84
C GLY A 77 3.38 14.39 -34.63
N THR A 78 2.93 15.64 -34.68
CA THR A 78 3.09 16.63 -33.59
C THR A 78 2.30 16.22 -32.35
N VAL A 79 1.06 15.74 -32.51
CA VAL A 79 0.24 15.25 -31.39
C VAL A 79 0.90 14.03 -30.73
N HIS A 80 1.49 13.12 -31.51
CA HIS A 80 2.21 11.97 -30.96
C HIS A 80 3.44 12.39 -30.16
N ALA A 81 4.27 13.29 -30.69
CA ALA A 81 5.46 13.80 -30.02
C ALA A 81 5.10 14.48 -28.69
N ILE A 82 4.12 15.39 -28.71
CA ILE A 82 3.60 16.07 -27.51
C ILE A 82 3.13 15.05 -26.47
N THR A 83 2.41 14.01 -26.89
CA THR A 83 1.90 12.98 -25.97
C THR A 83 3.03 12.20 -25.32
N VAL A 84 4.06 11.83 -26.09
CA VAL A 84 5.24 11.12 -25.56
C VAL A 84 6.00 11.98 -24.56
N ASP A 85 6.23 13.25 -24.89
CA ASP A 85 6.92 14.19 -24.00
C ASP A 85 6.12 14.42 -22.71
N LEU A 86 4.80 14.60 -22.81
CA LEU A 86 3.93 14.77 -21.64
C LEU A 86 3.94 13.55 -20.72
N ILE A 87 3.88 12.34 -21.30
CA ILE A 87 3.99 11.08 -20.54
C ILE A 87 5.38 10.96 -19.91
N GLY A 88 6.44 11.33 -20.63
CA GLY A 88 7.81 11.33 -20.13
C GLY A 88 7.99 12.27 -18.95
N ASP A 89 7.51 13.51 -19.08
CA ASP A 89 7.55 14.52 -18.04
C ASP A 89 6.77 14.09 -16.80
N LEU A 90 5.50 13.70 -16.96
CA LEU A 90 4.68 13.22 -15.85
C LEU A 90 5.28 11.97 -15.21
N GLY A 91 5.80 11.04 -16.02
CA GLY A 91 6.49 9.85 -15.56
C GLY A 91 7.71 10.18 -14.71
N SER A 92 8.55 11.11 -15.17
CA SER A 92 9.75 11.55 -14.43
C SER A 92 9.40 12.27 -13.13
N ILE A 93 8.34 13.09 -13.13
CA ILE A 93 7.85 13.82 -11.96
C ILE A 93 7.29 12.84 -10.91
N MET A 94 6.57 11.81 -11.35
CA MET A 94 5.98 10.78 -10.47
C MET A 94 6.98 9.71 -10.04
N ALA A 95 8.07 9.50 -10.77
CA ALA A 95 9.03 8.43 -10.51
C ALA A 95 9.65 8.52 -9.10
N VAL A 96 10.05 9.73 -8.68
CA VAL A 96 10.69 9.94 -7.38
C VAL A 96 9.72 9.68 -6.21
N PRO A 97 8.52 10.29 -6.15
CA PRO A 97 7.53 9.96 -5.13
C PRO A 97 7.15 8.47 -5.11
N ALA A 98 6.97 7.86 -6.29
CA ALA A 98 6.63 6.44 -6.40
C ALA A 98 7.75 5.56 -5.82
N ALA A 99 9.01 5.85 -6.15
CA ALA A 99 10.16 5.13 -5.62
C ALA A 99 10.26 5.24 -4.09
N ILE A 100 10.03 6.44 -3.53
CA ILE A 100 10.07 6.66 -2.08
C ILE A 100 8.92 5.92 -1.39
N LEU A 101 7.70 5.98 -1.91
CA LEU A 101 6.56 5.25 -1.34
C LEU A 101 6.76 3.74 -1.42
N MET A 102 7.29 3.22 -2.53
CA MET A 102 7.66 1.81 -2.65
C MET A 102 8.72 1.42 -1.61
N ALA A 103 9.75 2.24 -1.44
CA ALA A 103 10.77 2.01 -0.43
C ALA A 103 10.15 1.99 0.98
N LEU A 104 9.32 2.97 1.33
CA LEU A 104 8.65 3.03 2.63
C LEU A 104 7.72 1.82 2.88
N ALA A 105 7.01 1.35 1.87
CA ALA A 105 6.18 0.15 1.97
C ALA A 105 7.03 -1.10 2.28
N VAL A 106 8.17 -1.25 1.62
CA VAL A 106 9.12 -2.34 1.88
C VAL A 106 9.74 -2.20 3.27
N PHE A 107 10.22 -1.01 3.62
CA PHE A 107 10.83 -0.73 4.93
C PHE A 107 9.84 -0.93 6.08
N GLY A 108 8.58 -0.52 5.95
CA GLY A 108 7.55 -0.76 6.96
C GLY A 108 7.38 -2.25 7.27
N GLY A 109 7.35 -3.09 6.24
CA GLY A 109 7.31 -4.55 6.39
C GLY A 109 8.56 -5.14 7.04
N LEU A 110 9.75 -4.66 6.62
CA LEU A 110 11.04 -5.10 7.14
C LEU A 110 11.26 -4.68 8.59
N ILE A 111 10.92 -3.45 8.97
CA ILE A 111 11.04 -2.97 10.36
C ILE A 111 10.09 -3.75 11.27
N GLN A 112 8.88 -4.05 10.80
CA GLN A 112 7.88 -4.74 11.61
C GLN A 112 8.23 -6.21 11.86
N ASN A 113 8.66 -6.95 10.83
CA ASN A 113 8.80 -8.40 10.92
C ASN A 113 10.23 -8.92 10.73
N GLY A 114 11.16 -8.05 10.34
CA GLY A 114 12.47 -8.44 9.81
C GLY A 114 12.37 -9.02 8.39
N PRO A 115 13.52 -9.33 7.77
CA PRO A 115 13.55 -10.09 6.53
C PRO A 115 13.07 -11.54 6.78
N ILE A 116 12.06 -11.97 6.03
CA ILE A 116 11.50 -13.33 6.12
C ILE A 116 11.67 -14.03 4.78
N PHE A 117 12.45 -15.11 4.78
CA PHE A 117 12.59 -15.96 3.62
C PHE A 117 11.71 -17.21 3.80
N ALA A 118 10.59 -17.24 3.08
CA ALA A 118 9.59 -18.31 3.18
C ALA A 118 9.17 -18.83 1.78
N PRO A 119 10.01 -19.66 1.12
CA PRO A 119 9.73 -20.19 -0.22
C PRO A 119 8.41 -20.98 -0.29
N GLU A 120 7.98 -21.56 0.82
CA GLU A 120 6.71 -22.28 0.92
C GLU A 120 5.47 -21.41 0.68
N LEU A 121 5.57 -20.09 0.83
CA LEU A 121 4.48 -19.16 0.53
C LEU A 121 4.25 -18.98 -0.97
N ILE A 122 5.29 -19.16 -1.78
CA ILE A 122 5.26 -19.00 -3.25
C ILE A 122 4.57 -20.19 -3.92
N LYS A 123 4.61 -21.37 -3.28
CA LYS A 123 3.96 -22.58 -3.79
C LYS A 123 2.44 -22.36 -3.87
N PRO A 124 1.79 -22.64 -5.02
CA PRO A 124 0.34 -22.55 -5.13
C PRO A 124 -0.32 -23.57 -4.20
N LYS A 125 -1.19 -23.10 -3.30
CA LYS A 125 -1.96 -23.95 -2.39
C LYS A 125 -3.43 -23.90 -2.82
N LEU A 126 -3.99 -25.02 -3.26
CA LEU A 126 -5.39 -25.14 -3.70
C LEU A 126 -6.38 -24.67 -2.61
N GLU A 127 -6.00 -24.81 -1.34
CA GLU A 127 -6.79 -24.33 -0.21
C GLU A 127 -6.99 -22.80 -0.19
N LYS A 128 -6.07 -22.03 -0.79
CA LYS A 128 -6.21 -20.56 -0.90
C LYS A 128 -7.22 -20.15 -1.97
N ILE A 129 -7.58 -21.04 -2.89
CA ILE A 129 -8.49 -20.79 -4.02
C ILE A 129 -9.95 -21.19 -3.71
N SER A 130 -10.17 -21.94 -2.63
CA SER A 130 -11.52 -22.38 -2.23
C SER A 130 -12.45 -21.20 -1.91
N LEU A 131 -13.52 -21.05 -2.71
CA LEU A 131 -14.57 -20.04 -2.51
C LEU A 131 -15.25 -20.16 -1.13
N LEU A 132 -15.58 -21.39 -0.71
CA LEU A 132 -16.19 -21.68 0.59
C LEU A 132 -15.31 -21.23 1.77
N LYS A 133 -14.00 -21.53 1.74
CA LYS A 133 -13.05 -21.04 2.76
C LYS A 133 -12.90 -19.51 2.69
N GLY A 134 -13.01 -18.91 1.50
CA GLY A 134 -13.02 -17.47 1.29
C GLY A 134 -14.21 -16.77 1.96
N VAL A 135 -15.43 -17.28 1.74
CA VAL A 135 -16.66 -16.75 2.36
C VAL A 135 -16.58 -16.87 3.88
N LYS A 136 -16.17 -18.03 4.42
CA LYS A 136 -16.00 -18.19 5.88
C LYS A 136 -14.96 -17.22 6.47
N ARG A 137 -13.90 -16.89 5.72
CA ARG A 137 -12.93 -15.87 6.14
C ARG A 137 -13.54 -14.48 6.13
N LEU A 138 -14.30 -14.12 5.11
CA LEU A 138 -14.99 -12.82 5.01
C LEU A 138 -15.99 -12.61 6.16
N PHE A 139 -16.76 -13.63 6.52
CA PHE A 139 -17.74 -13.59 7.61
C PHE A 139 -17.20 -14.13 8.95
N SER A 140 -15.89 -14.07 9.18
CA SER A 140 -15.30 -14.44 10.46
C SER A 140 -15.40 -13.30 11.48
N GLY A 141 -15.44 -13.61 12.78
CA GLY A 141 -15.42 -12.59 13.84
C GLY A 141 -14.20 -11.66 13.77
N ARG A 142 -13.07 -12.16 13.25
CA ARG A 142 -11.89 -11.31 12.95
C ARG A 142 -12.22 -10.27 11.88
N SER A 143 -12.89 -10.65 10.79
CA SER A 143 -13.25 -9.72 9.72
C SER A 143 -14.26 -8.68 10.18
N LEU A 144 -15.23 -9.07 11.02
CA LEU A 144 -16.16 -8.11 11.62
C LEU A 144 -15.43 -7.08 12.50
N MET A 145 -14.49 -7.53 13.32
CA MET A 145 -13.66 -6.63 14.14
C MET A 145 -12.83 -5.67 13.29
N GLU A 146 -12.19 -6.15 12.23
CA GLU A 146 -11.44 -5.29 11.30
C GLU A 146 -12.35 -4.30 10.55
N PHE A 147 -13.56 -4.72 10.17
CA PHE A 147 -14.58 -3.83 9.60
C PHE A 147 -14.96 -2.72 10.56
N THR A 148 -15.30 -3.05 11.82
CA THR A 148 -15.65 -2.07 12.85
C THR A 148 -14.51 -1.08 13.09
N LYS A 149 -13.26 -1.56 13.21
CA LYS A 149 -12.09 -0.66 13.28
C LYS A 149 -11.99 0.25 12.06
N GLY A 150 -12.27 -0.27 10.86
CA GLY A 150 -12.30 0.51 9.63
C GLY A 150 -13.33 1.64 9.67
N VAL A 151 -14.57 1.34 10.06
CA VAL A 151 -15.64 2.33 10.20
C VAL A 151 -15.27 3.42 11.21
N LEU A 152 -14.73 3.03 12.38
CA LEU A 152 -14.29 3.98 13.40
C LEU A 152 -13.17 4.89 12.89
N LYS A 153 -12.17 4.35 12.19
CA LYS A 153 -11.10 5.17 11.59
C LYS A 153 -11.63 6.15 10.57
N LEU A 154 -12.56 5.73 9.71
CA LEU A 154 -13.19 6.61 8.74
C LEU A 154 -13.96 7.75 9.41
N ALA A 155 -14.70 7.44 10.49
CA ALA A 155 -15.42 8.46 11.25
C ALA A 155 -14.46 9.48 11.90
N ILE A 156 -13.34 9.02 12.47
CA ILE A 156 -12.30 9.90 13.03
C ILE A 156 -11.72 10.79 11.93
N VAL A 157 -11.29 10.22 10.80
CA VAL A 157 -10.71 10.97 9.68
C VAL A 157 -11.71 11.99 9.13
N ALA A 158 -12.98 11.61 8.95
CA ALA A 158 -14.02 12.52 8.47
C ALA A 158 -14.26 13.68 9.44
N THR A 159 -14.26 13.41 10.76
CA THR A 159 -14.44 14.44 11.79
C THR A 159 -13.28 15.43 11.77
N VAL A 160 -12.04 14.92 11.81
CA VAL A 160 -10.83 15.76 11.77
C VAL A 160 -10.77 16.57 10.47
N ALA A 161 -11.03 15.95 9.32
CA ALA A 161 -11.04 16.64 8.04
C ALA A 161 -12.08 17.79 8.02
N THR A 162 -13.28 17.55 8.56
CA THR A 162 -14.31 18.60 8.66
C THR A 162 -13.86 19.74 9.58
N MET A 163 -13.24 19.44 10.73
CA MET A 163 -12.73 20.46 11.66
C MET A 163 -11.56 21.29 11.10
N VAL A 164 -10.77 20.73 10.18
CA VAL A 164 -9.65 21.46 9.56
C VAL A 164 -10.11 22.34 8.42
N VAL A 165 -11.16 21.93 7.71
CA VAL A 165 -11.71 22.65 6.55
C VAL A 165 -12.64 23.80 6.97
N VAL A 166 -13.34 23.65 8.09
CA VAL A 166 -14.22 24.67 8.70
C VAL A 166 -13.42 25.57 9.63
#